data_AF-J2AWL3-F1
#
_entry.id   AF-J2AWL3-F1
#
_cell.length_a   1.000
_cell.length_b   1.000
_cell.length_c   1.000
_cell.angle_alpha   90.00
_cell.angle_beta   90.00
_cell.angle_gamma   90.00
#
_symmetry.space_group_name_H-M   'P 1'
#
loop_
_entity.id
_entity.type
_entity.pdbx_description
1 polymer ?
#
loop_
_entity_poly.entity_id
_entity_poly.type
_entity_poly.pdbx_seq_one_letter_code
_entity_poly.pdbx_strand_id
1 'polypeptide(L)'
;MTDTYTGGCQCGAVRFRARGTPQDSSICHCRMCQKAFGAYYAPLVSVRGMEFEWTRGQRKTFRSSNFVSRGFCGDCGTPLTYEAPDGMAVAAGAFDDPSLLPPTIQWGVEGKISFVDHLHKLPGERTEADLAAGSFLHEIVSYQHPDHDTPVWPSEDHA
;
A
#
# COMPACT_ATOMS: atom_id res chain seq x y z
N MET A 1 4.40 5.05 -25.29
CA MET A 1 3.22 5.38 -24.47
C MET A 1 3.67 5.32 -23.04
N THR A 2 3.33 6.33 -22.24
CA THR A 2 3.74 6.40 -20.84
C THR A 2 2.64 5.78 -19.99
N ASP A 3 2.96 4.72 -19.24
CA ASP A 3 1.97 4.05 -18.39
C ASP A 3 1.52 4.99 -17.26
N THR A 4 0.26 4.85 -16.86
CA THR A 4 -0.35 5.63 -15.78
C THR A 4 -0.84 4.67 -14.70
N TYR A 5 -0.42 4.93 -13.48
CA TYR A 5 -0.80 4.19 -12.28
C TYR A 5 -1.51 5.14 -11.33
N THR A 6 -2.61 4.68 -10.75
CA THR A 6 -3.38 5.42 -9.75
C THR A 6 -3.43 4.63 -8.45
N GLY A 7 -3.79 5.30 -7.37
CA GLY A 7 -3.85 4.68 -6.06
C GLY A 7 -4.25 5.67 -4.98
N GLY A 8 -4.34 5.17 -3.75
CA GLY A 8 -4.75 5.95 -2.62
C GLY A 8 -4.77 5.16 -1.32
N CYS A 9 -5.28 5.81 -0.28
CA CYS A 9 -5.52 5.14 0.99
C CYS A 9 -6.82 4.33 0.98
N GLN A 10 -6.97 3.43 1.97
CA GLN A 10 -8.14 2.56 2.10
C GLN A 10 -9.46 3.35 2.18
N CYS A 11 -9.45 4.52 2.82
CA CYS A 11 -10.64 5.37 2.88
C CYS A 11 -10.71 6.38 1.72
N GLY A 12 -9.85 6.38 0.71
CA GLY A 12 -9.96 7.32 -0.41
C GLY A 12 -9.69 8.80 -0.10
N ALA A 13 -9.56 9.24 1.14
CA ALA A 13 -9.28 10.64 1.50
C ALA A 13 -7.98 11.18 0.88
N VAL A 14 -7.02 10.29 0.60
CA VAL A 14 -5.79 10.59 -0.13
C VAL A 14 -5.72 9.73 -1.39
N ARG A 15 -5.50 10.38 -2.55
CA ARG A 15 -5.33 9.74 -3.86
C ARG A 15 -4.13 10.32 -4.58
N PHE A 16 -3.52 9.53 -5.44
CA PHE A 16 -2.39 9.93 -6.26
C PHE A 16 -2.46 9.35 -7.67
N ARG A 17 -1.65 9.95 -8.54
CA ARG A 17 -1.38 9.48 -9.90
C ARG A 17 0.10 9.54 -10.19
N ALA A 18 0.63 8.49 -10.80
CA ALA A 18 2.00 8.37 -11.25
C ALA A 18 2.04 8.04 -12.75
N ARG A 19 2.75 8.83 -13.55
CA ARG A 19 2.95 8.58 -14.99
C ARG A 19 4.43 8.39 -15.29
N GLY A 20 4.76 7.30 -15.96
CA GLY A 20 6.16 6.92 -16.20
C GLY A 20 6.34 5.42 -16.23
N THR A 21 7.61 5.00 -16.31
CA THR A 21 8.00 3.61 -16.11
C THR A 21 8.51 3.45 -14.68
N PRO A 22 7.89 2.60 -13.84
CA PRO A 22 8.40 2.29 -12.52
C PRO A 22 9.80 1.71 -12.62
N GLN A 23 10.74 2.24 -11.85
CA GLN A 23 12.13 1.75 -11.90
C GLN A 23 12.29 0.45 -11.09
N ASP A 24 11.76 0.44 -9.87
CA ASP A 24 12.02 -0.62 -8.90
C ASP A 24 10.78 -0.91 -8.06
N SER A 25 10.31 -2.17 -8.06
CA SER A 25 9.36 -2.70 -7.08
C SER A 25 10.11 -3.64 -6.15
N SER A 26 9.94 -3.49 -4.84
CA SER A 26 10.78 -4.17 -3.86
C SER A 26 10.00 -4.59 -2.61
N ILE A 27 10.54 -5.58 -1.89
CA ILE A 27 10.11 -5.93 -0.54
C ILE A 27 11.22 -5.55 0.46
N CYS A 28 10.91 -4.75 1.47
CA CYS A 28 11.85 -4.43 2.55
C CYS A 28 11.46 -5.13 3.85
N HIS A 29 12.44 -5.82 4.45
CA HIS A 29 12.26 -6.63 5.65
C HIS A 29 12.76 -5.96 6.93
N CYS A 30 13.37 -4.78 6.84
CA CYS A 30 13.95 -4.13 8.01
C CYS A 30 12.89 -3.81 9.09
N ARG A 31 13.32 -3.77 10.36
CA ARG A 31 12.39 -3.58 11.49
C ARG A 31 11.55 -2.29 11.39
N MET A 32 12.13 -1.23 10.83
CA MET A 32 11.40 0.03 10.64
C MET A 32 10.31 -0.11 9.58
N CYS A 33 10.55 -0.85 8.51
CA CYS A 33 9.55 -1.12 7.47
C CYS A 33 8.43 -2.02 7.99
N GLN A 34 8.75 -3.06 8.78
CA GLN A 34 7.76 -3.87 9.47
C GLN A 34 6.82 -3.00 10.33
N LYS A 35 7.38 -2.08 11.11
CA LYS A 35 6.61 -1.19 11.98
C LYS A 35 5.81 -0.13 11.22
N ALA A 36 6.38 0.45 10.16
CA ALA A 36 5.71 1.46 9.35
C ALA A 36 4.48 0.90 8.62
N PHE A 37 4.49 -0.38 8.25
CA PHE A 37 3.39 -1.05 7.57
C PHE A 37 2.49 -1.86 8.51
N GLY A 38 2.91 -2.08 9.76
CA GLY A 38 2.23 -3.02 10.66
C GLY A 38 2.25 -4.46 10.14
N ALA A 39 3.19 -4.82 9.26
CA ALA A 39 3.22 -6.06 8.51
C ALA A 39 4.57 -6.80 8.67
N TYR A 40 4.67 -8.02 8.15
CA TYR A 40 5.92 -8.80 8.17
C TYR A 40 7.02 -8.22 7.28
N TYR A 41 6.65 -7.40 6.30
CA TYR A 41 7.53 -6.69 5.38
C TYR A 41 6.77 -5.51 4.75
N ALA A 42 7.51 -4.62 4.07
CA ALA A 42 6.93 -3.49 3.35
C ALA A 42 7.14 -3.65 1.84
N PRO A 43 6.07 -3.77 1.04
CA PRO A 43 6.18 -3.68 -0.41
C PRO A 43 6.23 -2.21 -0.84
N LEU A 44 7.22 -1.85 -1.66
CA LEU A 44 7.55 -0.47 -2.03
C LEU A 44 7.87 -0.36 -3.53
N VAL A 45 7.25 0.60 -4.22
CA VAL A 45 7.47 0.92 -5.63
C VAL A 45 8.10 2.29 -5.75
N SER A 46 9.30 2.38 -6.28
CA SER A 46 9.99 3.64 -6.54
C SER A 46 9.27 4.41 -7.64
N VAL A 47 8.95 5.68 -7.36
CA VAL A 47 8.38 6.62 -8.34
C VAL A 47 9.43 7.65 -8.81
N ARG A 48 10.71 7.37 -8.57
CA ARG A 48 11.81 8.23 -9.01
C ARG A 48 11.81 8.35 -10.54
N GLY A 49 11.83 9.58 -11.04
CA GLY A 49 11.81 9.87 -12.48
C GLY A 49 10.43 9.70 -13.14
N MET A 50 9.38 9.43 -12.35
CA MET A 50 7.99 9.48 -12.80
C MET A 50 7.39 10.87 -12.51
N GLU A 51 6.39 11.27 -13.28
CA GLU A 51 5.52 12.38 -12.93
C GLU A 51 4.56 11.89 -11.84
N PHE A 52 4.66 12.45 -10.63
CA PHE A 52 3.84 12.07 -9.49
C PHE A 52 3.05 13.26 -8.97
N GLU A 53 1.75 13.06 -8.74
CA GLU A 53 0.88 14.08 -8.16
C GLU A 53 -0.11 13.47 -7.16
N TRP A 54 -0.42 14.23 -6.11
CA TRP A 54 -1.58 13.94 -5.24
C TRP A 54 -2.83 14.50 -5.92
N THR A 55 -3.76 13.63 -6.31
CA THR A 55 -5.00 14.00 -6.99
C THR A 55 -6.13 14.33 -6.01
N ARG A 56 -6.02 13.88 -4.75
CA ARG A 56 -6.94 14.20 -3.66
C ARG A 56 -6.23 14.13 -2.32
N GLY A 57 -6.53 15.09 -1.43
CA GLY A 57 -5.99 15.14 -0.07
C GLY A 57 -4.46 15.19 -0.01
N GLN A 58 -3.93 15.03 1.20
CA GLN A 58 -2.49 15.01 1.48
C GLN A 58 -2.22 13.98 2.57
N ARG A 59 -1.08 13.29 2.45
CA ARG A 59 -0.58 12.40 3.51
C ARG A 59 -0.04 13.18 4.70
N LYS A 60 -0.23 12.65 5.92
CA LYS A 60 0.57 13.02 7.10
C LYS A 60 1.92 12.31 7.03
N THR A 61 2.93 12.85 7.71
CA THR A 61 4.28 12.26 7.71
C THR A 61 4.79 11.99 9.12
N PHE A 62 5.61 10.96 9.25
CA PHE A 62 6.38 10.65 10.46
C PHE A 62 7.85 10.46 10.10
N ARG A 63 8.74 11.22 10.75
CA ARG A 63 10.19 11.10 10.54
C ARG A 63 10.71 9.86 11.26
N SER A 64 10.81 8.76 10.53
CA SER A 64 11.22 7.46 11.06
C SER A 64 12.72 7.34 11.34
N SER A 65 13.57 8.11 10.65
CA SER A 65 15.00 8.23 10.95
C SER A 65 15.53 9.62 10.61
N ASN A 66 16.83 9.82 10.81
CA ASN A 66 17.51 11.03 10.33
C ASN A 66 17.41 11.22 8.81
N PHE A 67 17.20 10.15 8.02
CA PHE A 67 17.12 10.19 6.55
C PHE A 67 15.73 9.95 5.97
N VAL A 68 14.84 9.27 6.69
CA VAL A 68 13.59 8.74 6.10
C VAL A 68 12.35 9.27 6.80
N SER A 69 11.43 9.82 6.01
CA SER A 69 10.04 10.11 6.42
C SER A 69 9.07 9.07 5.85
N ARG A 70 8.02 8.76 6.60
CA ARG A 70 6.95 7.82 6.20
C ARG A 70 5.65 8.59 6.05
N GLY A 71 5.03 8.54 4.88
CA GLY A 71 3.71 9.12 4.64
C GLY A 71 2.60 8.12 4.90
N PHE A 72 1.50 8.58 5.48
CA PHE A 72 0.31 7.78 5.74
C PHE A 72 -0.96 8.63 5.68
N CYS A 73 -2.11 8.00 5.45
CA CYS A 73 -3.39 8.69 5.51
C CYS A 73 -3.69 9.11 6.95
N GLY A 74 -4.00 10.39 7.14
CA GLY A 74 -4.32 10.93 8.47
C GLY A 74 -5.64 10.44 9.06
N ASP A 75 -6.51 9.83 8.24
CA ASP A 75 -7.88 9.47 8.58
C ASP A 75 -8.03 7.95 8.77
N CYS A 76 -7.46 7.11 7.89
CA CYS A 76 -7.53 5.66 8.01
C CYS A 76 -6.19 4.97 8.32
N GLY A 77 -5.09 5.71 8.42
CA GLY A 77 -3.77 5.15 8.79
C GLY A 77 -3.05 4.36 7.68
N THR A 78 -3.62 4.20 6.49
CA THR A 78 -2.98 3.48 5.38
C THR A 78 -1.58 4.05 5.09
N PRO A 79 -0.52 3.22 5.10
CA PRO A 79 0.81 3.63 4.67
C PRO A 79 0.80 4.02 3.20
N LEU A 80 1.44 5.14 2.85
CA LEU A 80 1.46 5.68 1.50
C LEU A 80 2.87 5.85 0.94
N THR A 81 3.80 6.44 1.71
CA THR A 81 5.13 6.78 1.16
C THR A 81 6.29 6.39 2.07
N TYR A 82 7.41 6.05 1.43
CA TYR A 82 8.77 6.07 1.96
C TYR A 82 9.50 7.21 1.26
N GLU A 83 9.98 8.20 2.01
CA GLU A 83 10.62 9.41 1.46
C GLU A 83 12.05 9.50 1.99
N ALA A 84 13.03 9.43 1.08
CA ALA A 84 14.47 9.47 1.36
C ALA A 84 15.19 10.45 0.42
N PRO A 85 16.48 10.78 0.66
CA PRO A 85 17.21 11.77 -0.14
C PRO A 85 17.34 11.41 -1.63
N ASP A 86 17.29 10.12 -1.95
CA ASP A 86 17.42 9.58 -3.31
C ASP A 86 16.08 9.44 -4.04
N GLY A 87 14.95 9.70 -3.36
CA GLY A 87 13.63 9.72 -3.96
C GLY A 87 12.52 9.24 -3.04
N MET A 88 11.35 9.06 -3.65
CA MET A 88 10.15 8.55 -2.99
C MET A 88 9.78 7.18 -3.55
N ALA A 89 9.39 6.28 -2.66
CA ALA A 89 8.69 5.06 -3.01
C ALA A 89 7.29 5.08 -2.41
N VAL A 90 6.33 4.52 -3.13
CA VAL A 90 4.94 4.38 -2.71
C VAL A 90 4.72 2.97 -2.18
N ALA A 91 3.90 2.82 -1.15
CA ALA A 91 3.46 1.52 -0.66
C ALA A 91 2.76 0.77 -1.81
N ALA A 92 3.27 -0.42 -2.19
CA ALA A 92 2.75 -1.10 -3.38
C ALA A 92 1.26 -1.44 -3.27
N GLY A 93 0.80 -1.81 -2.07
CA GLY A 93 -0.62 -2.09 -1.80
C GLY A 93 -1.52 -0.86 -1.78
N ALA A 94 -0.98 0.35 -1.97
CA ALA A 94 -1.76 1.58 -2.10
C ALA A 94 -2.03 1.95 -3.57
N PHE A 95 -1.50 1.19 -4.54
CA PHE A 95 -1.90 1.31 -5.95
C PHE A 95 -3.23 0.58 -6.17
N ASP A 96 -4.04 1.08 -7.10
CA ASP A 96 -5.34 0.49 -7.44
C ASP A 96 -5.20 -0.93 -8.02
N ASP A 97 -4.15 -1.17 -8.81
CA ASP A 97 -3.81 -2.51 -9.29
C ASP A 97 -2.34 -2.84 -8.95
N PRO A 98 -2.06 -3.39 -7.75
CA PRO A 98 -0.71 -3.76 -7.36
C PRO A 98 -0.14 -4.94 -8.16
N SER A 99 -0.97 -5.69 -8.89
CA SER A 99 -0.51 -6.84 -9.68
C SER A 99 0.37 -6.43 -10.88
N LEU A 100 0.22 -5.19 -11.34
CA LEU A 100 1.04 -4.58 -12.41
C LEU A 100 2.45 -4.21 -11.95
N LEU A 101 2.75 -4.33 -10.65
CA LEU A 101 3.98 -3.85 -10.03
C LEU A 101 4.67 -4.96 -9.20
N PRO A 102 4.92 -6.15 -9.78
CA PRO A 102 5.51 -7.26 -9.04
C PRO A 102 6.90 -6.90 -8.50
N PRO A 103 7.21 -7.19 -7.23
CA PRO A 103 8.54 -6.96 -6.68
C PRO A 103 9.63 -7.75 -7.42
N THR A 104 10.75 -7.08 -7.71
CA THR A 104 11.91 -7.67 -8.40
C THR A 104 13.12 -7.86 -7.49
N ILE A 105 13.11 -7.25 -6.29
CA ILE A 105 14.22 -7.30 -5.33
C ILE A 105 13.73 -7.30 -3.88
N GLN A 106 14.54 -7.90 -2.99
CA GLN A 106 14.30 -7.87 -1.55
C GLN A 106 15.46 -7.21 -0.81
N TRP A 107 15.15 -6.30 0.10
CA TRP A 107 16.12 -5.54 0.90
C TRP A 107 15.97 -5.85 2.38
N GLY A 108 17.08 -5.72 3.12
CA GLY A 108 17.11 -5.92 4.58
C GLY A 108 16.80 -7.36 5.00
N VAL A 109 17.21 -8.33 4.19
CA VAL A 109 16.89 -9.76 4.36
C VAL A 109 17.40 -10.35 5.68
N GLU A 110 18.38 -9.72 6.32
CA GLU A 110 18.80 -10.03 7.69
C GLU A 110 17.69 -9.79 8.73
N GLY A 111 16.72 -8.92 8.43
CA GLY A 111 15.53 -8.68 9.23
C GLY A 111 14.31 -9.51 8.82
N LYS A 112 14.43 -10.37 7.78
CA LYS A 112 13.33 -11.18 7.29
C LYS A 112 12.90 -12.19 8.35
N ILE A 113 11.62 -12.21 8.66
CA ILE A 113 11.05 -13.18 9.61
C ILE A 113 11.01 -14.55 8.92
N SER A 114 11.61 -15.57 9.56
CA SER A 114 11.89 -16.87 8.94
C SER A 114 10.67 -17.59 8.36
N PHE A 115 9.51 -17.51 9.02
CA PHE A 115 8.31 -18.20 8.54
C PHE A 115 7.74 -17.62 7.24
N VAL A 116 8.13 -16.40 6.84
CA VAL A 116 7.62 -15.73 5.64
C VAL A 116 7.89 -16.56 4.38
N ASP A 117 9.03 -17.25 4.32
CA ASP A 117 9.41 -18.11 3.19
C ASP A 117 8.55 -19.37 3.05
N HIS A 118 7.69 -19.64 4.02
CA HIS A 118 6.90 -20.87 4.09
C HIS A 118 5.40 -20.61 4.13
N LEU A 119 4.95 -19.36 4.08
CA LEU A 119 3.52 -19.03 4.09
C LEU A 119 2.74 -19.75 2.98
N HIS A 120 3.31 -19.85 1.78
CA HIS A 120 2.70 -20.56 0.64
C HIS A 120 2.53 -22.07 0.84
N LYS A 121 3.13 -22.66 1.89
CA LYS A 121 3.01 -24.08 2.24
C LYS A 121 1.98 -24.33 3.34
N LEU A 122 1.47 -23.27 3.98
CA LEU A 122 0.43 -23.40 4.99
C LEU A 122 -0.89 -23.82 4.33
N PRO A 123 -1.76 -24.55 5.05
CA PRO A 123 -3.13 -24.75 4.61
C PRO A 123 -3.80 -23.39 4.37
N GLY A 124 -4.47 -23.26 3.22
CA GLY A 124 -5.28 -22.09 2.89
C GLY A 124 -6.75 -22.50 2.87
N GLU A 125 -7.60 -21.70 3.51
CA GLU A 125 -9.05 -21.85 3.46
C GLU A 125 -9.67 -20.58 2.87
N ARG A 126 -10.77 -20.74 2.14
CA ARG A 126 -11.55 -19.60 1.66
C ARG A 126 -12.27 -18.99 2.86
N THR A 127 -12.47 -17.67 2.88
CA THR A 127 -13.17 -16.97 3.96
C THR A 127 -14.56 -17.58 4.22
N GLU A 128 -15.28 -17.91 3.15
CA GLU A 128 -16.60 -18.53 3.15
C GLU A 128 -16.64 -20.01 3.57
N ALA A 129 -15.49 -20.66 3.75
CA ALA A 129 -15.43 -22.02 4.29
C ALA A 129 -15.77 -22.08 5.79
N ASP A 130 -15.68 -20.94 6.49
CA ASP A 130 -16.12 -20.82 7.88
C ASP A 130 -17.65 -20.71 7.95
N LEU A 131 -18.30 -21.86 8.08
CA LEU A 131 -19.76 -21.97 8.19
C LEU A 131 -20.32 -21.25 9.43
N ALA A 132 -19.52 -21.05 10.49
CA ALA A 132 -19.96 -20.30 11.67
C ALA A 132 -19.98 -18.79 11.40
N ALA A 133 -19.15 -18.30 10.47
CA ALA A 133 -19.15 -16.92 10.01
C ALA A 133 -20.08 -16.67 8.80
N GLY A 134 -20.60 -17.71 8.16
CA GLY A 134 -21.33 -17.61 6.88
C GLY A 134 -22.44 -16.56 6.85
N SER A 135 -23.34 -16.53 7.84
CA SER A 135 -24.41 -15.52 7.89
C SER A 135 -23.87 -14.10 8.06
N PHE A 136 -22.83 -13.94 8.89
CA PHE A 136 -22.19 -12.64 9.12
C PHE A 136 -21.46 -12.12 7.88
N LEU A 137 -20.79 -12.98 7.12
CA LEU A 137 -20.07 -12.58 5.91
C LEU A 137 -20.99 -11.96 4.86
N HIS A 138 -22.24 -12.41 4.77
CA HIS A 138 -23.23 -11.85 3.85
C HIS A 138 -23.73 -10.45 4.24
N GLU A 139 -23.52 -10.05 5.50
CA GLU A 139 -23.91 -8.73 6.02
C GLU A 139 -22.78 -7.70 5.92
N ILE A 140 -21.55 -8.12 5.57
CA ILE A 140 -20.40 -7.22 5.48
C ILE A 140 -20.60 -6.25 4.31
N VAL A 141 -20.65 -4.97 4.65
CA VAL A 141 -20.53 -3.86 3.70
C VAL A 141 -19.12 -3.29 3.79
N SER A 142 -18.39 -3.29 2.68
CA SER A 142 -17.07 -2.68 2.62
C SER A 142 -17.21 -1.16 2.53
N TYR A 143 -16.54 -0.45 3.44
CA TYR A 143 -16.35 1.00 3.36
C TYR A 143 -14.98 1.37 2.77
N GLN A 144 -14.28 0.41 2.16
CA GLN A 144 -13.06 0.70 1.42
C GLN A 144 -13.41 1.50 0.17
N HIS A 145 -12.65 2.57 -0.06
CA HIS A 145 -12.70 3.33 -1.30
C HIS A 145 -12.44 2.39 -2.49
N PRO A 146 -13.23 2.45 -3.56
CA PRO A 146 -12.99 1.61 -4.72
C PRO A 146 -11.61 1.91 -5.33
N ASP A 147 -10.93 0.87 -5.81
CA ASP A 147 -9.60 0.97 -6.42
C ASP A 147 -9.64 1.65 -7.82
N HIS A 148 -10.16 2.87 -7.88
CA HIS A 148 -10.15 3.80 -9.02
C HIS A 148 -10.57 5.21 -8.58
N ASP A 149 -10.22 6.23 -9.38
CA ASP A 149 -10.62 7.60 -9.08
C ASP A 149 -12.16 7.78 -9.13
N THR A 150 -12.65 8.58 -8.18
CA THR A 150 -14.08 8.86 -7.99
C THR A 150 -14.29 10.38 -8.06
N PRO A 151 -15.28 10.87 -8.81
CA PRO A 151 -15.50 12.30 -8.97
C PRO A 151 -16.04 12.98 -7.71
N VAL A 152 -16.67 12.21 -6.81
CA VAL A 152 -17.25 12.69 -5.55
C VAL A 152 -16.64 11.88 -4.39
N TRP A 153 -16.18 12.56 -3.35
CA TRP A 153 -15.64 11.96 -2.13
C TRP A 153 -15.75 12.92 -0.93
N PRO A 154 -16.16 12.46 0.27
CA PRO A 154 -16.69 11.12 0.58
C PRO A 154 -17.97 10.78 -0.21
N SER A 155 -18.25 9.50 -0.47
CA SER A 155 -19.57 9.13 -0.99
C SER A 155 -20.64 9.41 0.08
N GLU A 156 -21.91 9.56 -0.32
CA GLU A 156 -23.00 9.87 0.62
C GLU A 156 -23.14 8.81 1.72
N ASP A 157 -22.70 7.58 1.47
CA ASP A 157 -22.70 6.45 2.42
C ASP A 157 -21.55 6.51 3.46
N HIS A 158 -20.61 7.46 3.33
CA HIS A 158 -19.46 7.65 4.23
C HIS A 158 -19.62 8.85 5.19
N ALA A 159 -20.79 9.51 5.21
CA ALA A 159 -21.07 10.68 6.05
C ALA A 159 -21.54 10.32 7.47
#